data_AF-A0A5D3KPR9-F1
#
_entry.id   AF-A0A5D3KPR9-F1
#
_cell.length_a   1.000
_cell.length_b   1.000
_cell.length_c   1.000
_cell.angle_alpha   90.00
_cell.angle_beta   90.00
_cell.angle_gamma   90.00
#
_symmetry.space_group_name_H-M   'P 1'
#
loop_
_entity.id
_entity.type
_entity.pdbx_description
1 polymer ?
#
loop_
_entity_poly.entity_id
_entity_poly.type
_entity_poly.pdbx_seq_one_letter_code
_entity_poly.pdbx_strand_id
1 'polypeptide(L)'
;MNKSIGIVVGISALIVAGAASAQGMLLDAAADKVIAKYQTATCDELKAQKKQPETDKEKEAVEFLRNDAQARTSFIDKIAAPVLNKMFDCGILQ
;
A
#
# COMPACT_ATOMS: atom_id res chain seq x y z
N MET A 1 -0.67 -43.77 44.96
CA MET A 1 0.05 -42.77 45.80
C MET A 1 0.90 -41.95 44.82
N ASN A 2 0.38 -40.82 44.32
CA ASN A 2 0.70 -39.42 44.74
C ASN A 2 2.18 -39.06 44.41
N LYS A 3 2.62 -37.89 43.91
CA LYS A 3 2.12 -36.53 43.64
C LYS A 3 3.28 -35.91 42.80
N SER A 4 3.08 -35.13 41.74
CA SER A 4 3.18 -33.64 41.73
C SER A 4 3.41 -33.27 40.25
N ILE A 5 2.48 -32.66 39.52
CA ILE A 5 2.25 -31.20 39.36
C ILE A 5 3.55 -30.39 39.16
N GLY A 6 3.72 -29.91 37.93
CA GLY A 6 4.33 -28.62 37.62
C GLY A 6 5.54 -28.66 36.70
N ILE A 7 5.40 -28.15 35.46
CA ILE A 7 6.11 -26.95 34.97
C ILE A 7 5.55 -26.58 33.58
N VAL A 8 4.69 -25.56 33.62
CA VAL A 8 4.52 -24.42 32.69
C VAL A 8 4.77 -24.66 31.18
N VAL A 9 3.66 -24.86 30.44
CA VAL A 9 3.60 -24.68 28.98
C VAL A 9 3.67 -23.19 28.67
N GLY A 10 4.83 -22.71 28.23
CA GLY A 10 5.01 -21.39 27.65
C GLY A 10 4.80 -21.45 26.14
N ILE A 11 3.55 -21.36 25.68
CA ILE A 11 3.24 -21.09 24.27
C ILE A 11 2.27 -19.91 24.24
N SER A 12 2.84 -18.71 24.33
CA SER A 12 2.12 -17.45 24.09
C SER A 12 2.87 -16.64 23.05
N ALA A 13 2.90 -17.15 21.82
CA ALA A 13 3.18 -16.38 20.62
C ALA A 13 2.28 -16.96 19.52
N LEU A 14 1.86 -16.12 18.56
CA LEU A 14 0.94 -16.43 17.45
C LEU A 14 -0.52 -16.02 17.65
N ILE A 15 -0.80 -14.77 18.06
CA ILE A 15 -2.10 -14.14 17.76
C ILE A 15 -1.89 -12.67 17.35
N VAL A 16 -1.08 -12.41 16.32
CA VAL A 16 -1.05 -11.09 15.64
C VAL A 16 -1.16 -11.23 14.10
N ALA A 17 -1.18 -12.46 13.56
CA ALA A 17 -1.17 -12.67 12.11
C ALA A 17 -2.51 -12.39 11.39
N GLY A 18 -3.62 -12.21 12.10
CA GLY A 18 -4.96 -12.11 11.49
C GLY A 18 -5.37 -10.71 11.01
N ALA A 19 -4.87 -9.63 11.63
CA ALA A 19 -5.28 -8.27 11.27
C ALA A 19 -4.46 -7.68 10.10
N ALA A 20 -3.20 -8.11 9.95
CA ALA A 20 -2.31 -7.63 8.90
C ALA A 20 -2.74 -8.06 7.47
N SER A 21 -3.46 -9.18 7.34
CA SER A 21 -3.83 -9.74 6.03
C SER A 21 -4.97 -8.98 5.33
N ALA A 22 -5.96 -8.48 6.08
CA ALA A 22 -7.08 -7.75 5.49
C ALA A 22 -6.66 -6.34 5.02
N GLN A 23 -5.83 -5.65 5.80
CA GLN A 23 -5.31 -4.33 5.43
C GLN A 23 -4.36 -4.42 4.21
N GLY A 24 -3.56 -5.49 4.13
CA GLY A 24 -2.70 -5.75 2.98
C GLY A 24 -3.47 -5.91 1.66
N MET A 25 -4.57 -6.66 1.66
CA MET A 25 -5.39 -6.87 0.46
C MET A 25 -6.02 -5.57 -0.08
N LEU A 26 -6.49 -4.70 0.81
CA LEU A 26 -7.07 -3.41 0.40
C LEU A 26 -6.00 -2.46 -0.15
N LEU A 27 -4.83 -2.43 0.47
CA LEU A 27 -3.69 -1.64 0.02
C LEU A 27 -3.22 -2.11 -1.37
N ASP A 28 -3.16 -3.42 -1.57
CA ASP A 28 -2.81 -4.03 -2.85
C ASP A 28 -3.80 -3.66 -3.96
N ALA A 29 -5.10 -3.76 -3.69
CA ALA A 29 -6.14 -3.37 -4.64
C ALA A 29 -6.08 -1.88 -4.98
N ALA A 30 -5.75 -1.02 -4.00
CA ALA A 30 -5.53 0.40 -4.23
C ALA A 30 -4.31 0.65 -5.14
N ALA A 31 -3.20 -0.05 -4.89
CA ALA A 31 -2.00 0.02 -5.73
C ALA A 31 -2.31 -0.42 -7.18
N ASP A 32 -3.01 -1.55 -7.35
CA ASP A 32 -3.38 -2.07 -8.66
C ASP A 32 -4.29 -1.10 -9.43
N LYS A 33 -5.19 -0.40 -8.72
CA LYS A 33 -6.02 0.65 -9.32
C LYS A 33 -5.21 1.85 -9.80
N VAL A 34 -4.19 2.27 -9.03
CA VAL A 34 -3.28 3.35 -9.45
C VAL A 34 -2.48 2.92 -10.69
N ILE A 35 -1.94 1.69 -10.68
CA ILE A 35 -1.21 1.14 -11.83
C ILE A 35 -2.11 1.14 -13.07
N ALA A 36 -3.32 0.60 -12.97
CA ALA A 36 -4.28 0.55 -14.07
C ALA A 36 -4.62 1.95 -14.59
N LYS A 37 -4.82 2.93 -13.70
CA LYS A 37 -5.08 4.33 -14.06
C LYS A 37 -3.95 4.92 -14.91
N TYR A 38 -2.69 4.71 -14.52
CA TYR A 38 -1.55 5.22 -15.29
C TYR A 38 -1.35 4.46 -16.59
N GLN A 39 -1.45 3.13 -16.58
CA GLN A 39 -1.22 2.33 -17.77
C GLN A 39 -2.25 2.59 -18.87
N THR A 40 -3.54 2.75 -18.50
CA THR A 40 -4.65 2.94 -19.45
C THR A 40 -4.85 4.39 -19.90
N ALA A 41 -4.41 5.38 -19.13
CA ALA A 41 -4.51 6.79 -19.51
C ALA A 41 -3.55 7.16 -20.66
N THR A 42 -3.97 8.10 -21.50
CA THR A 42 -3.11 8.76 -22.48
C THR A 42 -2.14 9.73 -21.79
N CYS A 43 -1.05 10.07 -22.47
CA CYS A 43 -0.07 11.01 -21.92
C CYS A 43 -0.64 12.42 -21.71
N ASP A 44 -1.57 12.87 -22.57
CA ASP A 44 -2.22 14.18 -22.42
C ASP A 44 -3.15 14.20 -21.20
N GLU A 45 -3.90 13.11 -20.95
CA GLU A 45 -4.73 12.96 -19.76
C GLU A 45 -3.90 12.94 -18.48
N LEU A 46 -2.74 12.27 -18.48
CA LEU A 46 -1.84 12.24 -17.31
C LEU A 46 -1.22 13.62 -17.05
N LYS A 47 -0.83 14.35 -18.10
CA LYS A 47 -0.33 15.73 -17.97
C LYS A 47 -1.40 16.69 -17.46
N ALA A 48 -2.64 16.54 -17.93
CA ALA A 48 -3.76 17.34 -17.46
C ALA A 48 -4.08 17.06 -15.99
N GLN A 49 -4.07 15.78 -15.58
CA GLN A 49 -4.30 15.38 -14.19
C GLN A 49 -3.26 15.93 -13.23
N LYS A 50 -1.97 16.00 -13.61
CA LYS A 50 -0.92 16.59 -12.77
C LYS A 50 -1.19 18.06 -12.40
N LYS A 51 -2.01 18.78 -13.19
CA LYS A 51 -2.38 20.17 -12.94
C LYS A 51 -3.61 20.32 -12.04
N GLN A 52 -4.35 19.24 -11.81
CA GLN A 52 -5.53 19.27 -10.96
C GLN A 52 -5.11 19.20 -9.49
N PRO A 53 -5.79 19.93 -8.60
CA PRO A 53 -5.56 19.79 -7.16
C PRO A 53 -5.97 18.40 -6.69
N GLU A 54 -5.28 17.90 -5.67
CA GLU A 54 -5.65 16.64 -5.00
C GLU A 54 -7.04 16.74 -4.39
N THR A 55 -7.84 15.70 -4.61
CA THR A 55 -9.15 15.54 -3.97
C THR A 55 -9.00 15.24 -2.48
N ASP A 56 -10.05 15.47 -1.69
CA ASP A 56 -9.99 15.21 -0.24
C ASP A 56 -9.73 13.73 0.09
N LYS A 57 -10.20 12.81 -0.79
CA LYS A 57 -9.90 11.38 -0.66
C LYS A 57 -8.43 11.05 -0.92
N GLU A 58 -7.80 11.73 -1.89
CA GLU A 58 -6.37 11.58 -2.15
C GLU A 58 -5.56 12.10 -0.97
N LYS A 59 -5.95 13.24 -0.38
CA LYS A 59 -5.32 13.77 0.84
C LYS A 59 -5.41 12.79 2.00
N GLU A 60 -6.59 12.22 2.25
CA GLU A 60 -6.78 11.21 3.30
C GLU A 60 -5.90 9.97 3.09
N ALA A 61 -5.82 9.46 1.86
CA ALA A 61 -4.96 8.33 1.52
C ALA A 61 -3.47 8.67 1.73
N VAL A 62 -3.04 9.87 1.36
CA VAL A 62 -1.68 10.36 1.61
C VAL A 62 -1.38 10.45 3.11
N GLU A 63 -2.31 10.99 3.90
CA GLU A 63 -2.16 11.06 5.36
C GLU A 63 -2.10 9.67 6.00
N PHE A 64 -2.93 8.72 5.54
CA PHE A 64 -2.84 7.32 5.96
C PHE A 64 -1.44 6.73 5.69
N LEU A 65 -0.92 6.87 4.47
CA LEU A 65 0.42 6.38 4.11
C LEU A 65 1.54 7.13 4.85
N ARG A 66 1.35 8.41 5.22
CA ARG A 66 2.32 9.14 6.05
C ARG A 66 2.40 8.54 7.46
N ASN A 67 1.25 8.17 8.02
CA ASN A 67 1.14 7.62 9.38
C ASN A 67 1.54 6.13 9.47
N ASP A 68 1.40 5.35 8.39
CA ASP A 68 1.81 3.94 8.34
C ASP A 68 3.01 3.73 7.39
N ALA A 69 4.21 3.68 7.95
CA ALA A 69 5.44 3.51 7.18
C ALA A 69 5.53 2.16 6.45
N GLN A 70 4.98 1.08 7.01
CA GLN A 70 5.02 -0.23 6.38
C GLN A 70 4.07 -0.27 5.18
N ALA A 71 2.84 0.24 5.35
CA ALA A 71 1.89 0.37 4.24
C ALA A 71 2.45 1.27 3.12
N ARG A 72 3.10 2.39 3.48
CA ARG A 72 3.74 3.27 2.50
C ARG A 72 4.80 2.56 1.68
N THR A 73 5.72 1.84 2.31
CA THR A 73 6.77 1.11 1.59
C THR A 73 6.16 0.08 0.65
N SER A 74 5.24 -0.76 1.15
CA SER A 74 4.59 -1.79 0.33
C SER A 74 3.85 -1.20 -0.88
N PHE A 75 3.11 -0.12 -0.66
CA PHE A 75 2.38 0.58 -1.72
C PHE A 75 3.34 1.17 -2.77
N ILE A 76 4.38 1.90 -2.33
CA ILE A 76 5.36 2.53 -3.22
C ILE A 76 6.10 1.48 -4.04
N ASP A 77 6.61 0.42 -3.40
CA ASP A 77 7.36 -0.64 -4.08
C ASP A 77 6.54 -1.27 -5.22
N LYS A 78 5.23 -1.42 -5.00
CA LYS A 78 4.31 -1.96 -5.99
C LYS A 78 4.02 -1.00 -7.15
N ILE A 79 3.81 0.30 -6.88
CA ILE A 79 3.43 1.25 -7.93
C ILE A 79 4.62 1.91 -8.64
N ALA A 80 5.78 2.01 -8.00
CA ALA A 80 6.86 2.90 -8.43
C ALA A 80 7.33 2.58 -9.84
N ALA A 81 7.73 1.34 -10.11
CA ALA A 81 8.22 0.95 -11.42
C ALA A 81 7.19 1.18 -12.55
N PRO A 82 5.96 0.62 -12.52
CA PRO A 82 5.01 0.79 -13.62
C PRO A 82 4.54 2.24 -13.80
N VAL A 83 4.34 2.99 -12.72
CA VAL A 83 3.88 4.39 -12.79
C VAL A 83 5.00 5.30 -13.26
N LEU A 84 6.21 5.20 -12.70
CA LEU A 84 7.32 6.06 -13.08
C LEU A 84 7.77 5.80 -14.53
N ASN A 85 7.77 4.54 -14.99
CA ASN A 85 8.05 4.24 -16.39
C ASN A 85 7.03 4.91 -17.32
N LYS A 86 5.73 4.81 -17.02
CA LYS A 86 4.69 5.50 -17.80
C LYS A 86 4.86 7.03 -17.76
N MET A 87 5.19 7.59 -16.60
CA MET A 87 5.43 9.03 -16.46
C MET A 87 6.67 9.48 -17.24
N PHE A 88 7.71 8.65 -17.31
CA PHE A 88 8.90 8.88 -18.11
C PHE A 88 8.57 8.85 -19.61
N ASP A 89 7.88 7.81 -20.08
CA ASP A 89 7.44 7.68 -21.49
C ASP A 89 6.56 8.86 -21.94
N CYS A 90 5.76 9.40 -21.02
CA CYS A 90 4.91 10.56 -21.27
C CYS A 90 5.63 11.92 -21.11
N GLY A 91 6.90 11.94 -20.71
CA GLY A 91 7.67 13.18 -20.52
C GLY A 91 7.23 14.02 -19.32
N ILE A 92 6.70 13.39 -18.27
CA ILE A 92 6.21 14.07 -17.05
C ILE A 92 7.33 14.27 -16.01
N LEU A 93 8.37 13.44 -16.07
CA LEU A 93 9.53 13.42 -15.17
C LEU A 93 10.78 14.12 -15.76
N GLN A 94 10.63 14.84 -16.87
CA GLN A 94 11.71 15.59 -17.54
C GLN A 94 11.86 17.00 -17.00
#